data_AF-A0A842IS52-F1
#
_entry.id   AF-A0A842IS52-F1
#
_cell.length_a   1.000
_cell.length_b   1.000
_cell.length_c   1.000
_cell.angle_alpha   90.00
_cell.angle_beta   90.00
_cell.angle_gamma   90.00
#
_symmetry.space_group_name_H-M   'P 1'
#
loop_
_entity.id
_entity.type
_entity.pdbx_description
1 polymer ?
#
loop_
_entity_poly.entity_id
_entity_poly.type
_entity_poly.pdbx_seq_one_letter_code
_entity_poly.pdbx_strand_id
1 'polypeptide(L)'
;MKSKYPILILFVTLFFSCSYNSEDDLSEEIIIDDFVTYDANIKSIIDNNCINCHNNPPVNGAPMPLITFDNVKQAVENRNLIGRISATDGSVMPAGGPRLPQNLIDLVIQWEQEGLLEN
;
A
#
# COMPACT_ATOMS: atom_id res chain seq x y z
N MET A 1 -39.39 -60.76 -7.87
CA MET A 1 -38.20 -60.85 -8.73
C MET A 1 -38.02 -59.46 -9.36
N LYS A 2 -37.04 -58.61 -9.08
CA LYS A 2 -35.63 -58.78 -8.69
C LYS A 2 -35.23 -57.64 -7.74
N SER A 3 -34.52 -57.97 -6.68
CA SER A 3 -33.84 -57.04 -5.76
C SER A 3 -32.78 -56.23 -6.51
N LYS A 4 -32.64 -54.93 -6.19
CA LYS A 4 -31.50 -54.10 -6.59
C LYS A 4 -31.11 -53.14 -5.46
N TYR A 5 -30.19 -53.58 -4.62
CA TYR A 5 -29.22 -52.76 -3.86
C TYR A 5 -27.88 -53.49 -4.04
N PRO A 6 -26.68 -52.88 -4.04
CA PRO A 6 -26.26 -51.76 -3.18
C PRO A 6 -25.21 -50.83 -3.87
N ILE A 7 -24.38 -50.12 -3.08
CA ILE A 7 -23.15 -49.33 -3.39
C ILE A 7 -23.40 -47.82 -3.19
N LEU A 8 -23.14 -47.25 -2.00
CA LEU A 8 -21.83 -46.88 -1.42
C LEU A 8 -21.16 -45.75 -2.22
N ILE A 9 -20.99 -44.57 -1.62
CA ILE A 9 -19.70 -43.88 -1.41
C ILE A 9 -19.94 -42.48 -0.79
N LEU A 10 -19.40 -42.34 0.41
CA LEU A 10 -19.05 -41.12 1.12
C LEU A 10 -18.12 -40.25 0.26
N PHE A 11 -18.42 -38.97 0.07
CA PHE A 11 -17.38 -37.97 -0.25
C PHE A 11 -17.70 -36.65 0.44
N VAL A 12 -17.28 -36.57 1.70
CA VAL A 12 -16.86 -35.30 2.31
C VAL A 12 -15.50 -35.00 1.72
N THR A 13 -15.39 -33.93 0.95
CA THR A 13 -14.13 -33.20 0.80
C THR A 13 -14.41 -31.71 0.72
N LEU A 14 -14.13 -31.05 1.84
CA LEU A 14 -13.79 -29.64 1.91
C LEU A 14 -12.60 -29.40 0.98
N PHE A 15 -12.80 -28.60 -0.06
CA PHE A 15 -11.70 -27.91 -0.74
C PHE A 15 -11.98 -26.40 -0.71
N PHE A 16 -12.02 -25.85 0.50
CA PHE A 16 -11.46 -24.51 0.70
C PHE A 16 -9.95 -24.69 0.80
N SER A 17 -9.27 -24.62 -0.34
CA SER A 17 -7.86 -24.25 -0.34
C SER A 17 -7.79 -22.88 -1.00
N CYS A 18 -8.05 -21.84 -0.20
CA CYS A 18 -7.53 -20.53 -0.50
C CYS A 18 -6.02 -20.62 -0.32
N SER A 19 -5.29 -20.83 -1.42
CA SER A 19 -3.89 -20.41 -1.45
C SER A 19 -3.89 -18.90 -1.66
N TYR A 20 -4.09 -18.14 -0.58
CA TYR A 20 -3.63 -16.76 -0.55
C TYR A 20 -2.12 -16.84 -0.39
N ASN A 21 -1.39 -16.85 -1.51
CA ASN A 21 0.02 -16.49 -1.49
C ASN A 21 0.03 -14.98 -1.23
N SER A 22 0.08 -14.57 0.03
CA SER A 22 0.71 -13.29 0.34
C SER A 22 2.19 -13.49 0.03
N GLU A 23 2.66 -12.97 -1.09
CA GLU A 23 4.09 -12.75 -1.30
C GLU A 23 4.57 -11.62 -0.38
N ASP A 24 4.35 -11.80 0.93
CA ASP A 24 4.72 -10.89 2.03
C ASP A 24 6.11 -11.27 2.57
N ASP A 25 6.95 -11.86 1.73
CA ASP A 25 8.22 -12.48 2.14
C ASP A 25 9.41 -12.05 1.29
N LEU A 26 9.35 -10.87 0.63
CA LEU A 26 10.53 -10.23 0.03
C LEU A 26 10.43 -8.69 0.03
N SER A 27 9.94 -8.07 1.09
CA SER A 27 10.32 -6.68 1.36
C SER A 27 11.45 -6.70 2.39
N GLU A 28 12.68 -6.59 1.93
CA GLU A 28 13.79 -6.25 2.82
C GLU A 28 13.43 -4.96 3.57
N GLU A 29 13.52 -5.01 4.90
CA GLU A 29 13.35 -3.85 5.75
C GLU A 29 14.40 -2.82 5.34
N ILE A 30 13.95 -1.66 4.82
CA ILE A 30 14.86 -0.55 4.56
C ILE A 30 15.12 0.12 5.90
N ILE A 31 16.15 -0.33 6.61
CA ILE A 31 16.66 0.37 7.79
C ILE A 31 17.61 1.46 7.28
N ILE A 32 17.17 2.72 7.31
CA ILE A 32 18.05 3.87 7.12
C ILE A 32 18.52 4.30 8.51
N ASP A 33 19.82 4.09 8.78
CA ASP A 33 20.50 4.49 10.04
C ASP A 33 20.77 6.00 10.11
N ASP A 34 20.67 6.68 8.96
CA ASP A 34 20.73 8.13 8.82
C ASP A 34 19.33 8.76 8.75
N PHE A 35 19.27 10.10 8.86
CA PHE A 35 18.02 10.84 8.68
C PHE A 35 17.41 10.61 7.29
N VAL A 36 16.10 10.39 7.28
CA VAL A 36 15.26 10.35 6.09
C VAL A 36 14.92 11.79 5.70
N THR A 37 15.13 12.12 4.43
CA THR A 37 14.83 13.45 3.90
C THR A 37 13.93 13.35 2.67
N TYR A 38 13.24 14.44 2.36
CA TYR A 38 12.36 14.46 1.21
C TYR A 38 13.13 14.21 -0.07
N ASP A 39 14.20 14.95 -0.31
CA ASP A 39 14.94 14.88 -1.56
C ASP A 39 15.66 13.54 -1.75
N ALA A 40 16.22 12.96 -0.68
CA ALA A 40 16.96 11.71 -0.79
C ALA A 40 16.05 10.47 -0.85
N ASN A 41 14.91 10.49 -0.14
CA ASN A 41 14.12 9.28 0.08
C ASN A 41 12.68 9.42 -0.42
N ILE A 42 11.94 10.40 0.09
CA ILE A 42 10.48 10.46 -0.06
C ILE A 42 10.06 10.88 -1.47
N LYS A 43 10.80 11.79 -2.10
CA LYS A 43 10.46 12.32 -3.42
C LYS A 43 10.32 11.20 -4.45
N SER A 44 11.25 10.24 -4.44
CA SER A 44 11.20 9.09 -5.37
C SER A 44 9.97 8.21 -5.15
N ILE A 45 9.52 8.03 -3.90
CA ILE A 45 8.31 7.27 -3.57
C ILE A 45 7.09 8.00 -4.15
N ILE A 46 7.00 9.31 -3.95
CA ILE A 46 5.88 10.13 -4.42
C ILE A 46 5.83 10.22 -5.95
N ASP A 47 6.98 10.50 -6.60
CA ASP A 47 7.08 10.62 -8.05
C ASP A 47 6.68 9.32 -8.76
N ASN A 48 7.07 8.16 -8.23
CA ASN A 48 6.81 6.88 -8.88
C ASN A 48 5.39 6.36 -8.64
N ASN A 49 4.77 6.69 -7.51
CA ASN A 49 3.54 6.03 -7.07
C ASN A 49 2.32 6.96 -7.02
N CYS A 50 2.49 8.27 -6.89
CA CYS A 50 1.39 9.18 -6.52
C CYS A 50 0.99 10.17 -7.61
N ILE A 51 1.96 10.71 -8.36
CA ILE A 51 1.75 11.89 -9.23
C ILE A 51 0.82 11.63 -10.42
N ASN A 52 0.60 10.38 -10.81
CA ASN A 52 -0.32 10.02 -11.89
C ASN A 52 -1.75 10.51 -11.64
N CYS A 53 -2.17 10.59 -10.37
CA CYS A 53 -3.44 11.18 -9.97
C CYS A 53 -3.24 12.51 -9.23
N HIS A 54 -2.21 12.60 -8.39
CA HIS A 54 -1.91 13.78 -7.58
C HIS A 54 -1.03 14.82 -8.31
N ASN A 55 -1.32 15.09 -9.57
CA ASN A 55 -0.62 16.10 -10.38
C ASN A 55 -1.15 17.52 -10.11
N ASN A 56 -0.71 18.52 -10.86
CA ASN A 56 -1.23 19.89 -10.86
C ASN A 56 -1.73 20.29 -12.27
N PRO A 57 -3.06 20.40 -12.49
CA PRO A 57 -4.12 20.16 -11.53
C PRO A 57 -4.27 18.66 -11.18
N PRO A 58 -4.85 18.31 -10.01
CA PRO A 58 -5.16 16.93 -9.67
C PRO A 58 -6.14 16.32 -10.68
N VAL A 59 -5.99 15.01 -10.93
CA VAL A 59 -6.83 14.26 -11.88
C VAL A 59 -7.37 12.99 -11.22
N ASN A 60 -8.32 12.33 -11.89
CA ASN A 60 -8.89 11.04 -11.45
C ASN A 60 -9.44 11.06 -10.00
N GLY A 61 -9.96 12.21 -9.56
CA GLY A 61 -10.57 12.36 -8.23
C GLY A 61 -9.57 12.61 -7.09
N ALA A 62 -8.28 12.80 -7.37
CA ALA A 62 -7.34 13.25 -6.37
C ALA A 62 -7.73 14.65 -5.85
N PRO A 63 -7.78 14.89 -4.52
CA PRO A 63 -8.25 16.15 -3.98
C PRO A 63 -7.14 17.21 -3.81
N MET A 64 -5.87 16.85 -4.04
CA MET A 64 -4.71 17.73 -3.90
C MET A 64 -3.53 17.28 -4.78
N PRO A 65 -2.64 18.20 -5.18
CA PRO A 65 -1.35 17.86 -5.78
C PRO A 65 -0.39 17.27 -4.72
N LEU A 66 0.58 16.47 -5.16
CA LEU A 66 1.70 15.96 -4.35
C LEU A 66 3.05 16.15 -5.08
N ILE A 67 3.19 17.21 -5.86
CA ILE A 67 4.33 17.42 -6.78
C ILE A 67 5.50 18.22 -6.19
N THR A 68 5.38 18.67 -4.94
CA THR A 68 6.41 19.44 -4.22
C THR A 68 6.54 18.96 -2.78
N PHE A 69 7.67 19.28 -2.15
CA PHE A 69 7.90 19.07 -0.72
C PHE A 69 6.74 19.59 0.13
N ASP A 70 6.37 20.87 -0.04
CA ASP A 70 5.29 21.50 0.73
C ASP A 70 3.95 20.79 0.55
N ASN A 71 3.64 20.29 -0.65
CA ASN A 71 2.41 19.54 -0.88
C ASN A 71 2.40 18.21 -0.10
N VAL A 72 3.52 17.49 -0.13
CA VAL A 72 3.64 16.18 0.53
C VAL A 72 3.67 16.36 2.05
N LYS A 73 4.44 17.33 2.55
CA LYS A 73 4.45 17.73 3.96
C LYS A 73 3.05 18.09 4.46
N GLN A 74 2.34 18.97 3.73
CA GLN A 74 0.98 19.33 4.08
C GLN A 74 0.03 18.13 4.08
N ALA A 75 0.23 17.17 3.17
CA ALA A 75 -0.60 15.97 3.10
C ALA A 75 -0.38 15.03 4.29
N VAL A 76 0.87 14.87 4.74
CA VAL A 76 1.20 14.16 5.98
C VAL A 76 0.54 14.85 7.17
N GLU A 77 0.84 16.13 7.40
CA GLU A 77 0.40 16.86 8.59
C GLU A 77 -1.13 17.06 8.68
N ASN A 78 -1.80 17.30 7.55
CA ASN A 78 -3.16 17.84 7.55
C ASN A 78 -4.17 17.01 6.77
N ARG A 79 -3.74 15.97 6.05
CA ARG A 79 -4.62 15.22 5.14
C ARG A 79 -4.52 13.70 5.28
N ASN A 80 -3.92 13.23 6.37
CA ASN A 80 -3.85 11.81 6.72
C ASN A 80 -3.16 10.95 5.65
N LEU A 81 -2.10 11.45 5.00
CA LEU A 81 -1.40 10.72 3.93
C LEU A 81 -0.96 9.33 4.41
N ILE A 82 -0.35 9.22 5.60
CA ILE A 82 0.11 7.95 6.17
C ILE A 82 -1.06 6.97 6.36
N GLY A 83 -2.18 7.43 6.92
CA GLY A 83 -3.37 6.57 7.06
C GLY A 83 -3.91 6.06 5.72
N ARG A 84 -3.82 6.86 4.65
CA ARG A 84 -4.28 6.47 3.30
C ARG A 84 -3.36 5.45 2.63
N ILE A 85 -2.05 5.60 2.76
CA ILE A 85 -1.08 4.65 2.17
C ILE A 85 -0.98 3.35 2.99
N SER A 86 -1.28 3.40 4.29
CA SER A 86 -1.31 2.24 5.18
C SER A 86 -2.60 1.42 5.10
N ALA A 87 -3.65 1.94 4.43
CA ALA A 87 -4.96 1.28 4.36
C ALA A 87 -4.87 -0.13 3.75
N THR A 88 -5.69 -1.03 4.29
CA THR A 88 -5.82 -2.43 3.84
C THR A 88 -7.20 -2.75 3.26
N ASP A 89 -8.07 -1.74 3.20
CA ASP A 89 -9.41 -1.82 2.64
C ASP A 89 -9.49 -1.16 1.25
N GLY A 90 -10.71 -0.96 0.73
CA GLY A 90 -10.94 -0.32 -0.56
C GLY A 90 -10.53 1.16 -0.64
N SER A 91 -10.01 1.76 0.44
CA SER A 91 -9.51 3.13 0.46
C SER A 91 -8.01 3.24 0.16
N VAL A 92 -7.36 2.10 -0.15
CA VAL A 92 -5.93 2.01 -0.51
C VAL A 92 -5.54 3.01 -1.58
N MET A 93 -4.34 3.58 -1.43
CA MET A 93 -3.71 4.42 -2.43
C MET A 93 -2.45 3.73 -2.98
N PRO A 94 -2.23 3.77 -4.30
CA PRO A 94 -3.06 4.43 -5.33
C PRO A 94 -4.41 3.74 -5.57
N ALA A 95 -5.47 4.53 -5.83
CA ALA A 95 -6.81 4.00 -6.04
C ALA A 95 -6.88 3.08 -7.27
N GLY A 96 -7.31 1.83 -7.08
CA GLY A 96 -7.35 0.81 -8.13
C GLY A 96 -5.97 0.23 -8.50
N GLY A 97 -4.90 0.67 -7.83
CA GLY A 97 -3.55 0.12 -7.94
C GLY A 97 -3.22 -0.86 -6.80
N PRO A 98 -2.02 -1.48 -6.85
CA PRO A 98 -1.52 -2.25 -5.72
C PRO A 98 -1.27 -1.34 -4.52
N ARG A 99 -1.40 -1.89 -3.31
CA ARG A 99 -0.95 -1.22 -2.09
C ARG A 99 0.54 -0.93 -2.17
N LEU A 100 0.97 0.19 -1.61
CA LEU A 100 2.40 0.47 -1.45
C LEU A 100 3.07 -0.62 -0.59
N PRO A 101 4.27 -1.09 -0.96
CA PRO A 101 5.07 -1.98 -0.12
C PRO A 101 5.31 -1.42 1.29
N GLN A 102 5.34 -2.29 2.29
CA GLN A 102 5.39 -1.87 3.69
C GLN A 102 6.67 -1.07 4.01
N ASN A 103 7.83 -1.49 3.50
CA ASN A 103 9.09 -0.77 3.67
C ASN A 103 9.04 0.68 3.16
N LEU A 104 8.28 0.98 2.10
CA LEU A 104 8.13 2.36 1.60
C LEU A 104 7.18 3.19 2.47
N ILE A 105 6.16 2.55 3.06
CA ILE A 105 5.28 3.19 4.03
C ILE A 105 6.07 3.54 5.29
N ASP A 106 6.91 2.63 5.76
CA ASP A 106 7.74 2.80 6.95
C ASP A 106 8.73 3.96 6.79
N LEU A 107 9.29 4.17 5.58
CA LEU A 107 10.11 5.35 5.28
C LEU A 107 9.35 6.67 5.42
N VAL A 108 8.08 6.73 4.98
CA VAL A 108 7.26 7.94 5.14
C VAL A 108 6.93 8.18 6.61
N ILE A 109 6.70 7.11 7.38
CA ILE A 109 6.47 7.18 8.83
C ILE A 109 7.73 7.67 9.55
N GLN A 110 8.91 7.13 9.21
CA GLN A 110 10.19 7.56 9.78
C GLN A 110 10.43 9.05 9.48
N TRP A 111 10.22 9.48 8.23
CA TRP A 111 10.34 10.88 7.84
C TRP A 111 9.41 11.82 8.63
N GLU A 112 8.17 11.40 8.92
CA GLU A 112 7.26 12.15 9.81
C GLU A 112 7.83 12.26 11.23
N GLN A 113 8.31 11.15 11.78
CA GLN A 113 8.88 11.09 13.14
C GLN A 113 10.14 11.94 13.29
N GLU A 114 10.93 12.09 12.23
CA GLU A 114 12.15 12.89 12.18
C GLU A 114 11.92 14.38 11.89
N GLY A 115 10.66 14.80 11.71
CA GLY A 115 10.29 16.20 11.59
C GLY A 115 10.14 16.72 10.15
N LEU A 116 9.92 15.83 9.18
CA LEU A 116 9.60 16.17 7.78
C LEU A 116 10.71 17.02 7.14
N LEU A 117 11.95 16.53 7.27
CA LEU A 117 13.16 17.19 6.77
C LEU A 117 13.17 17.24 5.24
N GLU A 118 13.48 18.40 4.66
CA GLU A 118 13.57 18.52 3.20
C GLU A 118 14.90 17.94 2.67
N ASN A 119 16.00 18.26 3.34
CA ASN A 119 17.39 17.97 2.96
C ASN A 119 18.20 17.36 4.09
#